data_AF-A0A378X2H6-F1
#
_entry.id   AF-A0A378X2H6-F1
#
_cell.length_a   1.000
_cell.length_b   1.000
_cell.length_c   1.000
_cell.angle_alpha   90.00
_cell.angle_beta   90.00
_cell.angle_gamma   90.00
#
_symmetry.space_group_name_H-M   'P 1'
#
loop_
_entity.id
_entity.type
_entity.pdbx_description
1 polymer ?
#
loop_
_entity_poly.entity_id
_entity_poly.type
_entity_poly.pdbx_seq_one_letter_code
_entity_poly.pdbx_strand_id
1 'polypeptide(L)'
;MAESLIPGALTGQTVHYRLSLADISEIGSRRQALGLVAAGPLMPGDIMPAVFVPTLGGYGLHVLLNGPDSHWVPFAVEGTGHGTWSWRH
;
A
#
# COMPACT_ATOMS: atom_id res chain seq x y z
N MET A 1 -16.66 -2.26 16.98
CA MET A 1 -17.62 -2.41 15.88
C MET A 1 -16.90 -1.98 14.62
N ALA A 2 -16.60 -2.90 13.70
CA ALA A 2 -16.00 -2.54 12.43
C ALA A 2 -17.12 -2.03 11.53
N GLU A 3 -17.07 -0.76 11.14
CA GLU A 3 -17.99 -0.21 10.15
C GLU A 3 -17.82 -1.00 8.85
N SER A 4 -18.90 -1.65 8.42
CA SER A 4 -18.95 -2.35 7.14
C SER A 4 -18.90 -1.30 6.04
N LEU A 5 -17.70 -1.01 5.53
CA LEU A 5 -17.49 -0.08 4.44
C LEU A 5 -18.23 -0.58 3.19
N ILE A 6 -19.22 0.19 2.75
CA ILE A 6 -20.06 -0.15 1.59
C ILE A 6 -19.17 -0.29 0.35
N PRO A 7 -19.30 -1.38 -0.43
CA PRO A 7 -18.60 -1.53 -1.70
C PRO A 7 -18.93 -0.35 -2.64
N GLY A 8 -18.02 0.61 -2.73
CA GLY A 8 -18.08 1.82 -3.55
C GLY A 8 -17.59 3.06 -2.81
N ALA A 9 -17.78 3.12 -1.50
CA ALA A 9 -17.48 4.32 -0.70
C ALA A 9 -15.98 4.64 -0.65
N LEU A 10 -15.13 3.62 -0.69
CA LEU A 10 -13.68 3.79 -0.52
C LEU A 10 -12.92 4.07 -1.81
N THR A 11 -13.50 3.77 -2.97
CA THR A 11 -12.79 3.86 -4.26
C THR A 11 -12.20 5.25 -4.48
N GLY A 12 -10.90 5.32 -4.76
CA GLY A 12 -10.19 6.58 -4.99
C GLY A 12 -9.85 7.38 -3.72
N GLN A 13 -10.30 6.94 -2.54
CA GLN A 13 -9.88 7.57 -1.28
C GLN A 13 -8.40 7.26 -1.02
N THR A 14 -7.70 8.26 -0.49
CA THR A 14 -6.31 8.11 -0.05
C THR A 14 -6.30 7.78 1.44
N VAL A 15 -5.70 6.65 1.77
CA VAL A 15 -5.37 6.22 3.12
C VAL A 15 -3.88 6.21 3.30
N HIS A 16 -3.44 5.89 4.51
CA HIS A 16 -2.05 5.61 4.74
C HIS A 16 -1.82 4.12 4.97
N TYR A 17 -0.79 3.58 4.31
CA TYR A 17 -0.40 2.19 4.38
C TYR A 17 0.98 2.07 5.03
N ARG A 18 1.11 1.15 5.98
CA ARG A 18 2.39 0.88 6.65
C ARG A 18 3.09 -0.29 5.97
N LEU A 19 4.26 -0.04 5.39
CA LEU A 19 5.03 -1.06 4.67
C LEU A 19 5.45 -2.21 5.61
N SER A 20 5.26 -3.43 5.15
CA SER A 20 5.76 -4.64 5.81
C SER A 20 7.15 -5.01 5.30
N LEU A 21 7.84 -5.91 6.00
CA LEU A 21 9.12 -6.46 5.52
C LEU A 21 8.96 -7.20 4.18
N ALA A 22 7.82 -7.87 3.96
CA ALA A 22 7.52 -8.55 2.71
C ALA A 22 7.39 -7.54 1.56
N ASP A 23 6.68 -6.42 1.79
CA ASP A 23 6.56 -5.34 0.78
C ASP A 23 7.93 -4.79 0.39
N ILE A 24 8.80 -4.50 1.37
CA ILE A 24 10.16 -4.00 1.10
C ILE A 24 10.96 -4.99 0.24
N SER A 25 10.86 -6.29 0.57
CA SER A 25 11.56 -7.34 -0.17
C SER A 25 11.07 -7.44 -1.62
N GLU A 26 9.75 -7.36 -1.83
CA GLU A 26 9.13 -7.39 -3.15
C GLU A 26 9.48 -6.14 -3.97
N ILE A 27 9.33 -4.95 -3.39
CA ILE A 27 9.68 -3.67 -4.02
C ILE A 27 11.15 -3.66 -4.42
N GLY A 28 12.04 -4.09 -3.51
CA GLY A 28 13.48 -4.18 -3.78
C GLY A 28 13.79 -5.11 -4.94
N SER A 29 13.22 -6.31 -4.93
CA SER A 29 13.38 -7.30 -6.01
C SER A 29 12.87 -6.77 -7.35
N ARG A 30 11.70 -6.12 -7.35
CA ARG A 30 11.10 -5.50 -8.55
C ARG A 30 11.95 -4.35 -9.09
N ARG A 31 12.41 -3.45 -8.22
CA ARG A 31 13.29 -2.33 -8.60
C ARG A 31 14.59 -2.83 -9.21
N GLN A 32 15.20 -3.87 -8.64
CA GLN A 32 16.41 -4.48 -9.17
C GLN A 32 16.18 -5.06 -10.57
N ALA A 33 15.09 -5.79 -10.77
CA ALA A 33 14.73 -6.36 -12.06
C ALA A 33 14.47 -5.30 -13.15
N LEU A 34 13.94 -4.13 -12.77
CA LEU A 34 13.65 -3.01 -13.67
C LEU A 34 14.80 -2.00 -13.80
N GLY A 35 15.91 -2.17 -13.08
CA GLY A 35 17.02 -1.20 -13.06
C GLY A 35 16.69 0.12 -12.37
N LEU A 36 15.65 0.17 -11.52
CA LEU A 36 15.18 1.37 -10.82
C LEU A 36 15.93 1.64 -9.51
N VAL A 37 17.27 1.67 -9.57
CA VAL A 37 18.16 1.74 -8.39
C VAL A 37 18.14 3.12 -7.70
N ALA A 38 17.61 4.16 -8.36
CA ALA A 38 17.60 5.53 -7.86
C ALA A 38 16.40 5.87 -6.94
N ALA A 39 15.43 4.97 -6.78
CA ALA A 39 14.31 5.20 -5.88
C ALA A 39 14.82 5.04 -4.43
N GLY A 40 14.72 6.12 -3.64
CA GLY A 40 15.30 6.21 -2.30
C GLY A 40 14.97 5.04 -1.36
N PRO A 41 15.75 4.88 -0.27
CA PRO A 41 15.60 3.75 0.63
C PRO A 41 14.21 3.74 1.27
N LEU A 42 13.66 2.53 1.44
CA LEU A 42 12.40 2.27 2.13
C LEU A 42 12.68 1.27 3.27
N MET A 43 12.00 1.45 4.39
CA MET A 43 12.11 0.59 5.57
C MET A 43 10.76 -0.02 5.96
N PRO A 44 10.77 -1.22 6.57
CA PRO A 44 9.55 -1.74 7.19
C PRO A 44 9.03 -0.75 8.25
N GLY A 45 7.75 -0.43 8.18
CA GLY A 45 7.11 0.55 9.06
C GLY A 45 6.98 1.93 8.46
N ASP A 46 7.65 2.23 7.34
CA ASP A 46 7.43 3.45 6.60
C ASP A 46 5.95 3.58 6.21
N ILE A 47 5.43 4.79 6.39
CA ILE A 47 4.05 5.13 6.12
C ILE A 47 4.00 5.82 4.75
N MET A 48 3.19 5.25 3.85
CA MET A 48 3.04 5.73 2.48
C MET A 48 1.58 6.04 2.17
N PRO A 49 1.29 7.10 1.39
CA PRO A 49 -0.04 7.32 0.89
C PRO A 49 -0.43 6.19 -0.07
N ALA A 50 -1.66 5.72 0.04
CA ALA A 50 -2.17 4.63 -0.79
C ALA A 50 -3.61 4.90 -1.20
N VAL A 51 -3.94 4.57 -2.44
CA VAL A 51 -5.28 4.79 -3.00
C VAL A 51 -6.04 3.46 -3.02
N PHE A 52 -7.28 3.47 -2.53
CA PHE A 52 -8.17 2.32 -2.66
C PHE A 52 -8.57 2.08 -4.12
N VAL A 53 -8.35 0.84 -4.56
CA VAL A 53 -8.72 0.39 -5.90
C VAL A 53 -9.66 -0.80 -5.77
N PRO A 54 -10.87 -0.73 -6.37
CA PRO A 54 -11.81 -1.84 -6.37
C PRO A 54 -11.23 -3.02 -7.18
N THR A 55 -11.45 -4.21 -6.68
CA THR A 55 -11.07 -5.48 -7.33
C THR A 55 -12.29 -6.40 -7.40
N LEU A 56 -12.19 -7.50 -8.15
CA LEU A 56 -13.28 -8.48 -8.25
C LEU A 56 -13.65 -9.12 -6.90
N GLY A 57 -12.75 -9.11 -5.91
CA GLY A 57 -12.94 -9.75 -4.60
C GLY A 57 -13.00 -8.79 -3.41
N GLY A 58 -13.03 -7.48 -3.62
CA GLY A 58 -12.98 -6.47 -2.57
C GLY A 58 -12.10 -5.29 -2.94
N TYR A 59 -11.12 -4.95 -2.10
CA TYR A 59 -10.24 -3.80 -2.30
C TYR A 59 -8.77 -4.17 -2.20
N GLY A 60 -8.01 -3.62 -3.14
CA GLY A 60 -6.56 -3.50 -3.05
C GLY A 60 -6.15 -2.05 -2.82
N LEU A 61 -4.86 -1.84 -2.61
CA LEU A 61 -4.26 -0.52 -2.49
C LEU A 61 -3.19 -0.32 -3.56
N HIS A 62 -3.24 0.84 -4.20
CA HIS A 62 -2.13 1.37 -4.97
C HIS A 62 -1.32 2.31 -4.09
N VAL A 63 -0.22 1.81 -3.53
CA VAL A 63 0.68 2.54 -2.63
C VAL A 63 1.63 3.39 -3.47
N LEU A 64 1.67 4.69 -3.22
CA LEU A 64 2.56 5.61 -3.90
C LEU A 64 3.91 5.63 -3.19
N LEU A 65 4.98 5.37 -3.92
CA LEU A 65 6.35 5.41 -3.41
C LEU A 65 7.04 6.67 -3.95
N ASN A 66 8.31 6.85 -3.58
CA ASN A 66 9.09 8.00 -4.04
C ASN A 66 9.25 8.02 -5.56
N GLY A 67 8.89 9.14 -6.19
CA GLY A 67 9.00 9.34 -7.64
C GLY A 67 7.90 8.61 -8.43
N PRO A 68 8.20 8.08 -9.63
CA PRO A 68 7.22 7.37 -10.45
C PRO A 68 6.94 5.93 -9.97
N ASP A 69 7.50 5.53 -8.82
CA ASP A 69 7.38 4.17 -8.29
C ASP A 69 6.12 4.00 -7.44
N SER A 70 5.57 2.81 -7.46
CA SER A 70 4.37 2.46 -6.71
C SER A 70 4.31 0.97 -6.43
N HIS A 71 3.56 0.58 -5.39
CA HIS A 71 3.42 -0.80 -4.97
C HIS A 71 1.95 -1.21 -4.93
N TRP A 72 1.65 -2.42 -5.38
CA TRP A 72 0.30 -2.95 -5.41
C TRP A 72 0.10 -3.92 -4.24
N VAL A 73 -0.92 -3.66 -3.43
CA VAL A 73 -1.31 -4.54 -2.32
C VAL A 73 -2.68 -5.14 -2.67
N PRO A 74 -2.75 -6.44 -3.00
CA PRO A 74 -3.98 -7.03 -3.55
C PRO A 74 -5.12 -7.16 -2.54
N PHE A 75 -4.80 -7.28 -1.25
CA PHE A 75 -5.78 -7.41 -0.18
C PHE A 75 -5.44 -6.48 0.97
N ALA A 76 -6.27 -5.46 1.15
CA ALA A 76 -6.02 -4.41 2.12
C ALA A 76 -6.79 -4.67 3.43
N VAL A 77 -6.06 -4.86 4.53
CA VAL A 77 -6.66 -5.02 5.87
C VAL A 77 -6.51 -3.73 6.67
N GLU A 78 -7.59 -3.28 7.30
CA GLU A 78 -7.55 -2.11 8.18
C GLU A 78 -6.79 -2.42 9.48
N GLY A 79 -5.89 -1.53 9.88
CA GLY A 79 -5.13 -1.63 11.11
C GLY A 79 -3.93 -0.69 11.15
N THR A 80 -3.26 -0.63 12.30
CA THR A 80 -2.06 0.18 12.51
C THR A 80 -0.76 -0.64 12.47
N GLY A 81 -0.84 -1.93 12.15
CA GLY A 81 0.28 -2.85 12.06
C GLY A 81 1.05 -2.75 10.74
N HIS A 82 2.08 -3.58 10.59
CA HIS A 82 2.75 -3.73 9.30
C HIS A 82 1.83 -4.43 8.29
N GLY A 83 1.82 -3.95 7.05
CA GLY A 83 1.00 -4.52 5.99
C GLY A 83 -0.49 -4.17 6.09
N THR A 84 -0.84 -3.16 6.89
CA THR A 84 -2.22 -2.71 7.08
C THR A 84 -2.36 -1.23 6.73
N TRP A 85 -3.61 -0.81 6.50
CA TRP A 85 -3.95 0.59 6.23
C TRP A 85 -4.76 1.20 7.36
N SER A 86 -4.66 2.51 7.53
CA SER A 86 -5.46 3.25 8.49
C SER A 86 -5.71 4.67 7.99
N TRP A 87 -6.87 5.24 8.34
CA TRP A 87 -7.14 6.66 8.11
C TRP A 87 -6.18 7.58 8.86
N ARG A 88 -5.71 7.13 10.04
CA ARG A 88 -4.80 7.85 10.93
C ARG A 88 -3.82 6.87 11.58
N HIS A 89 -2.59 7.31 11.81
CA HIS A 89 -1.57 6.58 12.56
C HIS A 89 -1.42 7.12 13.97
#